data_AF-A0A6V7IM69-F1
#
_entry.id   AF-A0A6V7IM69-F1
#
_cell.length_a   1.000
_cell.length_b   1.000
_cell.length_c   1.000
_cell.angle_alpha   90.00
_cell.angle_beta   90.00
_cell.angle_gamma   90.00
#
_symmetry.space_group_name_H-M   'P 1'
#
loop_
_entity.id
_entity.type
_entity.pdbx_description
1 polymer ?
#
loop_
_entity_poly.entity_id
_entity_poly.type
_entity_poly.pdbx_seq_one_letter_code
_entity_poly.pdbx_strand_id
1 'polypeptide(L)'
;AKPPPMATDHPGCRNYIRQALQMKHTPKASADIMISSLSESSLRQYNSGLQKWWKFCRDKHLDPFKIDSNTVLEFLTDQYEAGVSYGSLNSFRSAIALIYGSDLGNEPQVKRLFKGFSKLRPAKPKYEYTWDPKIALEFH
;
A
#
# COMPACT_ATOMS: atom_id res chain seq x y z
N ALA A 1 -31.93 9.41 -3.59
CA ALA A 1 -31.12 8.59 -4.52
C ALA A 1 -30.88 7.23 -3.89
N LYS A 2 -31.18 6.14 -4.61
CA LYS A 2 -30.95 4.78 -4.15
C LYS A 2 -29.43 4.53 -4.11
N PRO A 3 -28.84 3.98 -3.03
CA PRO A 3 -27.41 3.65 -3.05
C PRO A 3 -27.15 2.63 -4.18
N PRO A 4 -26.03 2.74 -4.91
CA PRO A 4 -25.73 1.81 -5.98
C PRO A 4 -25.57 0.39 -5.42
N PRO A 5 -25.93 -0.64 -6.19
CA PRO A 5 -25.88 -2.03 -5.73
C PRO A 5 -24.44 -2.40 -5.37
N MET A 6 -24.23 -2.83 -4.12
CA MET A 6 -22.97 -3.35 -3.56
C MET A 6 -22.63 -4.72 -4.14
N ALA A 7 -22.43 -4.81 -5.46
CA ALA A 7 -22.11 -6.04 -6.17
C ALA A 7 -21.10 -5.79 -7.30
N THR A 8 -20.07 -4.98 -7.05
CA THR A 8 -18.92 -4.91 -7.95
C THR A 8 -17.73 -5.59 -7.30
N ASP A 9 -17.25 -6.64 -7.97
CA ASP A 9 -15.94 -7.19 -7.69
C ASP A 9 -14.85 -6.16 -7.94
N HIS A 10 -13.68 -6.37 -7.33
CA HIS A 10 -12.53 -5.50 -7.53
C HIS A 10 -12.27 -5.33 -9.04
N PRO A 11 -12.35 -4.11 -9.60
CA PRO A 11 -12.41 -3.89 -11.04
C PRO A 11 -11.07 -4.12 -11.78
N GLY A 12 -10.08 -4.65 -11.08
CA GLY A 12 -8.69 -4.77 -11.50
C GLY A 12 -7.87 -3.53 -11.16
N CYS A 13 -6.60 -3.72 -10.78
CA CYS A 13 -5.71 -2.66 -10.28
C CYS A 13 -5.69 -1.41 -11.18
N ARG A 14 -5.43 -1.57 -12.48
CA ARG A 14 -5.34 -0.44 -13.43
C ARG A 14 -6.66 0.32 -13.56
N ASN A 15 -7.78 -0.40 -13.65
CA ASN A 15 -9.10 0.23 -13.78
C ASN A 15 -9.49 0.95 -12.49
N TYR A 16 -9.20 0.35 -11.33
CA TYR A 16 -9.46 0.98 -10.05
C TYR A 16 -8.67 2.28 -9.89
N ILE A 17 -7.37 2.25 -10.17
CA ILE A 17 -6.51 3.45 -10.13
C ILE A 17 -7.03 4.51 -11.11
N ARG A 18 -7.36 4.12 -12.35
CA ARG A 18 -7.89 5.04 -13.36
C ARG A 18 -9.16 5.71 -12.89
N GLN A 19 -10.12 4.95 -12.37
CA GLN A 19 -11.39 5.47 -11.90
C GLN A 19 -11.19 6.42 -10.71
N ALA A 20 -10.31 6.08 -9.76
CA ALA A 20 -9.98 6.95 -8.64
C ALA A 20 -9.36 8.28 -9.07
N LEU A 21 -8.45 8.26 -10.06
CA LEU A 21 -7.87 9.49 -10.65
C LEU A 21 -8.94 10.32 -11.37
N GLN A 22 -9.83 9.68 -12.13
CA GLN A 22 -10.92 10.37 -12.84
C GLN A 22 -11.93 11.00 -11.89
N MET A 23 -12.25 10.36 -10.77
CA MET A 23 -13.10 10.93 -9.71
C MET A 23 -12.48 12.18 -9.08
N LYS A 24 -11.17 12.38 -9.24
CA LYS A 24 -10.43 13.57 -8.82
C LYS A 24 -10.21 14.56 -9.96
N HIS A 25 -11.05 14.51 -10.99
CA HIS A 25 -11.00 15.38 -12.15
C HIS A 25 -9.70 15.27 -12.97
N THR A 26 -8.94 14.18 -12.83
CA THR A 26 -7.79 13.91 -13.72
C THR A 26 -8.32 13.49 -15.09
N PRO A 27 -7.92 14.15 -16.20
CA PRO A 27 -8.32 13.75 -17.53
C PRO A 27 -7.91 12.30 -17.83
N LYS A 28 -8.74 11.57 -18.59
CA LYS A 28 -8.50 10.15 -18.88
C LYS A 28 -7.11 9.87 -19.45
N ALA A 29 -6.68 10.66 -20.44
CA ALA A 29 -5.37 10.51 -21.05
C ALA A 29 -4.22 10.73 -20.04
N SER A 30 -4.36 11.73 -19.16
CA SER A 30 -3.41 11.97 -18.07
C SER A 30 -3.37 10.81 -17.09
N ALA A 31 -4.53 10.24 -16.72
CA ALA A 31 -4.59 9.07 -15.84
C ALA A 31 -3.91 7.83 -16.45
N ASP A 32 -4.10 7.58 -17.75
CA ASP A 32 -3.43 6.48 -18.45
C ASP A 32 -1.90 6.66 -18.47
N ILE A 33 -1.41 7.89 -18.68
CA ILE A 33 0.02 8.21 -18.59
C ILE A 33 0.52 8.01 -17.15
N MET A 34 -0.20 8.50 -16.14
CA MET A 34 0.18 8.29 -14.73
C MET A 34 0.27 6.80 -14.38
N ILE A 35 -0.66 5.97 -14.86
CA ILE A 35 -0.63 4.52 -14.63
C ILE A 35 0.57 3.87 -15.32
N SER A 36 1.01 4.37 -16.48
CA SER A 36 2.20 3.86 -17.18
C SER A 36 3.52 4.10 -16.43
N SER A 37 3.54 5.00 -15.44
CA SER A 37 4.71 5.19 -14.57
C SER A 37 4.99 4.00 -13.65
N LEU A 38 4.01 3.10 -13.49
CA LEU A 38 4.14 1.89 -12.68
C LEU A 38 4.66 0.73 -13.53
N SER A 39 5.75 0.10 -13.07
CA SER A 39 6.21 -1.16 -13.64
C SER A 39 5.19 -2.29 -13.40
N GLU A 40 5.27 -3.36 -14.20
CA GLU A 40 4.44 -4.55 -14.01
C GLU A 40 4.64 -5.20 -12.63
N SER A 41 5.84 -5.12 -12.06
CA SER A 41 6.09 -5.59 -10.69
C SER A 41 5.38 -4.72 -9.64
N SER A 42 5.45 -3.40 -9.76
CA SER A 42 4.74 -2.46 -8.88
C SER A 42 3.23 -2.66 -8.98
N LEU A 43 2.69 -2.84 -10.18
CA LEU A 43 1.26 -3.11 -10.39
C LEU A 43 0.79 -4.40 -9.72
N ARG A 44 1.59 -5.48 -9.76
CA ARG A 44 1.28 -6.73 -9.05
C ARG A 44 1.24 -6.51 -7.53
N GLN A 45 2.21 -5.79 -6.98
CA GLN A 45 2.23 -5.48 -5.55
C GLN A 45 1.05 -4.59 -5.14
N TYR A 46 0.76 -3.57 -5.94
CA TYR A 46 -0.38 -2.68 -5.72
C TYR A 46 -1.71 -3.42 -5.83
N ASN A 47 -1.85 -4.33 -6.79
CA ASN A 47 -3.08 -5.11 -6.96
C ASN A 47 -3.42 -5.91 -5.69
N SER A 48 -2.43 -6.56 -5.07
CA SER A 48 -2.64 -7.29 -3.82
C SER A 48 -3.15 -6.38 -2.70
N GLY A 49 -2.52 -5.20 -2.54
CA GLY A 49 -2.94 -4.20 -1.55
C GLY A 49 -4.33 -3.64 -1.81
N LEU A 50 -4.62 -3.27 -3.05
CA LEU A 50 -5.91 -2.70 -3.44
C LEU A 50 -7.05 -3.70 -3.37
N GLN A 51 -6.82 -4.99 -3.66
CA GLN A 51 -7.82 -6.04 -3.46
C GLN A 51 -8.17 -6.21 -1.98
N LYS A 52 -7.14 -6.18 -1.10
CA LYS A 52 -7.33 -6.24 0.34
C LYS A 52 -8.07 -5.01 0.87
N TRP A 53 -7.71 -3.82 0.40
CA TRP A 53 -8.41 -2.57 0.70
C TRP A 53 -9.87 -2.63 0.26
N TRP A 54 -10.14 -3.05 -0.98
CA TRP A 54 -11.49 -3.21 -1.50
C TRP A 54 -12.33 -4.15 -0.65
N LYS A 55 -11.77 -5.31 -0.28
CA LYS A 55 -12.42 -6.26 0.63
C LYS A 55 -12.70 -5.63 2.00
N PHE A 56 -11.71 -4.97 2.59
CA PHE A 56 -11.85 -4.28 3.88
C PHE A 56 -12.98 -3.24 3.85
N CYS A 57 -13.04 -2.41 2.81
CA CYS A 57 -14.12 -1.44 2.63
C CYS A 57 -15.48 -2.13 2.50
N ARG A 58 -15.58 -3.19 1.69
CA ARG A 58 -16.83 -3.96 1.55
C ARG A 58 -17.29 -4.57 2.87
N ASP A 59 -16.38 -5.21 3.60
CA ASP A 59 -16.67 -5.87 4.87
C ASP A 59 -17.14 -4.86 5.94
N LYS A 60 -16.70 -3.59 5.84
CA LYS A 60 -17.11 -2.48 6.72
C LYS A 60 -18.23 -1.58 6.16
N HIS A 61 -18.81 -1.94 5.00
CA HIS A 61 -19.81 -1.12 4.30
C HIS A 61 -19.35 0.33 3.99
N LEU A 62 -18.07 0.50 3.68
CA LEU A 62 -17.46 1.75 3.26
C LEU A 62 -17.34 1.83 1.74
N ASP A 63 -17.36 3.05 1.19
CA ASP A 63 -17.07 3.29 -0.22
C ASP A 63 -15.55 3.18 -0.48
N PRO A 64 -15.07 2.23 -1.30
CA PRO A 64 -13.66 2.06 -1.60
C PRO A 64 -12.98 3.28 -2.23
N PHE A 65 -13.74 4.21 -2.81
CA PHE A 65 -13.21 5.44 -3.40
C PHE A 65 -13.20 6.62 -2.43
N LYS A 66 -13.99 6.55 -1.34
CA LYS A 66 -14.04 7.58 -0.30
C LYS A 66 -13.08 7.23 0.82
N ILE A 67 -11.81 7.56 0.59
CA ILE A 67 -10.72 7.24 1.50
C ILE A 67 -10.63 8.33 2.58
N ASP A 68 -10.45 7.89 3.83
CA ASP A 68 -10.18 8.72 5.01
C ASP A 68 -8.94 8.17 5.73
N SER A 69 -8.15 9.07 6.33
CA SER A 69 -6.92 8.73 7.03
C SER A 69 -7.12 7.71 8.15
N ASN A 70 -8.18 7.84 8.95
CA ASN A 70 -8.42 6.93 10.08
C ASN A 70 -8.73 5.50 9.59
N THR A 71 -9.54 5.39 8.55
CA THR A 71 -9.88 4.13 7.89
C THR A 71 -8.63 3.46 7.31
N VAL A 72 -7.70 4.24 6.74
CA VAL A 72 -6.42 3.72 6.25
C VAL A 72 -5.54 3.23 7.40
N LEU A 73 -5.47 3.95 8.52
CA LEU A 73 -4.71 3.52 9.69
C LEU A 73 -5.26 2.19 10.24
N GLU A 74 -6.58 2.07 10.33
CA GLU A 74 -7.25 0.84 10.75
C GLU A 74 -6.92 -0.31 9.80
N PHE A 75 -7.11 -0.14 8.49
CA PHE A 75 -6.75 -1.14 7.49
C PHE A 75 -5.30 -1.61 7.60
N LEU A 76 -4.35 -0.67 7.71
CA LEU A 76 -2.93 -1.00 7.80
C LEU A 76 -2.60 -1.73 9.11
N THR A 77 -3.31 -1.41 10.19
CA THR A 77 -3.18 -2.10 11.48
C THR A 77 -3.69 -3.53 11.37
N ASP A 78 -4.87 -3.74 10.78
CA ASP A 78 -5.41 -5.09 10.53
C ASP A 78 -4.45 -5.95 9.69
N GLN A 79 -3.86 -5.36 8.65
CA GLN A 79 -2.88 -6.08 7.82
C GLN A 79 -1.60 -6.41 8.61
N TYR A 80 -1.15 -5.50 9.48
CA TYR A 80 0.00 -5.74 10.35
C TYR A 80 -0.29 -6.88 11.34
N GLU A 81 -1.45 -6.86 11.99
CA GLU A 81 -1.88 -7.91 12.92
C GLU A 81 -2.03 -9.27 12.21
N ALA A 82 -2.50 -9.27 10.96
CA ALA A 82 -2.53 -10.45 10.09
C ALA A 82 -1.13 -10.94 9.60
N GLY A 83 -0.04 -10.35 10.10
CA GLY A 83 1.32 -10.82 9.83
C GLY A 83 1.93 -10.33 8.52
N VAL A 84 1.31 -9.35 7.84
CA VAL A 84 1.85 -8.80 6.58
C VAL A 84 3.21 -8.13 6.83
N SER A 85 4.15 -8.35 5.92
CA SER A 85 5.52 -7.81 6.03
C SER A 85 5.55 -6.27 5.93
N TYR A 86 6.55 -5.64 6.54
CA TYR A 86 6.74 -4.19 6.43
C TYR A 86 6.83 -3.69 4.98
N GLY A 87 7.54 -4.43 4.11
CA GLY A 87 7.65 -4.10 2.69
C GLY A 87 6.30 -4.13 1.97
N SER A 88 5.49 -5.15 2.26
CA SER A 88 4.12 -5.26 1.73
C SER A 88 3.21 -4.17 2.27
N LEU A 89 3.25 -3.86 3.56
CA LEU A 89 2.50 -2.75 4.16
C LEU A 89 2.86 -1.42 3.50
N ASN A 90 4.15 -1.16 3.26
CA ASN A 90 4.57 0.05 2.57
C ASN A 90 4.07 0.09 1.12
N SER A 91 4.06 -1.04 0.42
CA SER A 91 3.46 -1.14 -0.91
C SER A 91 1.95 -0.86 -0.89
N PHE A 92 1.22 -1.38 0.11
CA PHE A 92 -0.21 -1.11 0.27
C PHE A 92 -0.46 0.37 0.54
N ARG A 93 0.32 0.99 1.42
CA ARG A 93 0.28 2.44 1.68
C ARG A 93 0.48 3.23 0.40
N SER A 94 1.50 2.90 -0.40
CA SER A 94 1.76 3.61 -1.67
C SER A 94 0.64 3.43 -2.69
N ALA A 95 0.06 2.22 -2.78
CA ALA A 95 -1.07 1.95 -3.66
C ALA A 95 -2.31 2.77 -3.25
N ILE A 96 -2.62 2.82 -1.95
CA ILE A 96 -3.73 3.61 -1.42
C ILE A 96 -3.45 5.11 -1.61
N ALA A 97 -2.22 5.58 -1.38
CA ALA A 97 -1.86 6.99 -1.59
C ALA A 97 -2.13 7.43 -3.04
N LEU A 98 -1.84 6.56 -4.01
CA LEU A 98 -2.08 6.84 -5.43
C LEU A 98 -3.58 7.06 -5.73
N ILE A 99 -4.47 6.27 -5.13
CA ILE A 99 -5.93 6.45 -5.30
C ILE A 99 -6.52 7.50 -4.37
N TYR A 100 -5.84 7.83 -3.27
CA TYR A 100 -6.21 8.92 -2.36
C TYR A 100 -5.93 10.29 -2.94
N GLY A 101 -4.99 10.43 -3.89
CA GLY A 101 -4.73 11.67 -4.64
C GLY A 101 -4.29 12.88 -3.80
N SER A 102 -4.06 12.67 -2.50
CA SER A 102 -3.35 13.55 -1.59
C SER A 102 -2.22 12.76 -0.95
N ASP A 103 -1.28 13.46 -0.33
CA ASP A 103 -0.08 12.82 0.20
C ASP A 103 -0.34 12.12 1.54
N LEU A 104 -1.08 11.01 1.48
CA LEU A 104 -1.29 10.06 2.59
C LEU A 104 0.05 9.67 3.22
N GLY A 105 1.10 9.60 2.40
CA GLY A 105 2.43 9.23 2.87
C GLY A 105 3.07 10.29 3.76
N ASN A 106 2.66 11.55 3.62
CA ASN A 106 3.13 12.66 4.42
C ASN A 106 2.34 12.91 5.70
N GLU A 107 1.18 12.26 5.86
CA GLU A 107 0.37 12.40 7.07
C GLU A 107 1.13 11.93 8.33
N PRO A 108 1.19 12.75 9.39
CA PRO A 108 1.97 12.44 10.60
C PRO A 108 1.57 11.12 11.27
N GLN A 109 0.28 10.79 11.27
CA GLN A 109 -0.25 9.57 11.88
C GLN A 109 0.22 8.32 11.12
N VAL A 110 0.17 8.33 9.79
CA VAL A 110 0.65 7.23 8.95
C VAL A 110 2.15 7.02 9.15
N LYS A 111 2.94 8.10 9.19
CA LYS A 111 4.38 8.03 9.50
C LYS A 111 4.64 7.44 10.88
N ARG A 112 3.87 7.86 11.89
CA ARG A 112 4.00 7.36 13.27
C ARG A 112 3.64 5.88 13.36
N LEU A 113 2.61 5.43 12.65
CA LEU A 113 2.19 4.03 12.59
C LEU A 113 3.31 3.14 12.02
N PHE A 114 3.87 3.51 10.86
CA PHE A 114 4.98 2.77 10.26
C PHE A 114 6.23 2.74 11.15
N LYS A 115 6.55 3.84 11.85
CA LYS A 115 7.61 3.84 12.86
C LYS A 115 7.31 2.86 14.01
N GLY A 116 6.04 2.72 14.40
CA GLY A 116 5.58 1.70 15.36
C GLY A 116 5.81 0.28 14.83
N PHE A 117 5.39 0.00 13.60
CA PHE A 117 5.58 -1.31 12.97
C PHE A 117 7.05 -1.73 12.95
N SER A 118 7.96 -0.84 12.58
CA SER A 118 9.40 -1.13 12.57
C SER A 118 9.99 -1.39 13.97
N LYS A 119 9.46 -0.74 15.01
CA LYS A 119 9.91 -0.95 16.39
C LYS A 119 9.41 -2.27 16.97
N LEU A 120 8.15 -2.61 16.70
CA LEU A 120 7.53 -3.83 17.21
C LEU A 120 8.00 -5.08 16.46
N ARG A 121 8.34 -4.95 15.17
CA ARG A 121 8.91 -6.03 14.34
C ARG A 121 10.17 -5.53 13.64
N PRO A 122 11.31 -5.44 14.33
CA PRO A 122 12.55 -5.04 13.70
C PRO A 122 12.92 -6.03 12.60
N ALA A 123 13.51 -5.52 11.51
CA ALA A 123 14.07 -6.37 10.48
C ALA A 123 15.16 -7.24 11.11
N LYS A 124 15.04 -8.57 10.98
CA LYS A 124 16.12 -9.47 11.39
C LYS A 124 17.37 -9.10 10.57
N PRO A 125 18.55 -8.97 11.20
CA PRO A 125 19.78 -8.73 10.46
C PRO A 125 19.97 -9.84 9.42
N LYS A 126 20.32 -9.46 8.19
CA LYS A 126 20.54 -10.41 7.08
C LYS A 126 21.76 -11.32 7.29
N TYR A 127 22.62 -10.98 8.25
CA TYR A 127 23.83 -11.72 8.58
C TYR A 127 23.83 -11.98 10.09
N GLU A 128 23.82 -13.25 10.48
CA GLU A 128 24.04 -13.68 11.86
C GLU A 128 25.54 -13.75 12.19
N TYR A 129 26.39 -13.71 11.16
CA TYR A 129 27.83 -13.85 11.26
C TYR A 129 28.53 -12.63 10.64
N THR A 130 29.12 -11.78 11.47
CA THR A 130 30.12 -10.82 11.02
C THR A 130 31.39 -11.59 10.67
N TRP A 131 31.77 -11.58 9.40
CA TRP A 131 33.04 -12.14 8.93
C TRP A 131 34.19 -11.61 9.80
N ASP A 132 35.01 -12.50 10.39
CA ASP A 132 36.19 -12.10 11.17
C ASP A 132 37.29 -11.67 10.18
N PRO A 133 37.67 -10.37 10.13
CA PRO A 133 38.68 -9.88 9.20
C PRO A 133 40.07 -10.46 9.44
N LYS A 134 40.31 -11.17 10.56
CA LYS A 134 41.59 -11.84 10.82
C LYS A 134 41.93 -12.95 9.82
N ILE A 135 40.94 -13.58 9.19
CA ILE A 135 41.17 -14.67 8.21
C ILE A 135 41.80 -14.12 6.92
N ALA A 136 41.61 -12.83 6.59
CA ALA A 136 42.13 -12.23 5.36
C ALA A 136 43.61 -11.81 5.43
N LEU A 137 44.25 -11.87 6.61
CA LEU A 137 45.62 -11.41 6.84
C LEU A 137 46.66 -12.53 6.95
N GLU A 138 46.27 -13.81 6.82
CA GLU A 138 47.21 -14.95 6.93
C GLU A 138 47.72 -15.50 5.59
N PHE A 139 47.51 -14.80 4.47
CA PHE A 139 48.18 -15.12 3.21
C PHE A 139 49.40 -14.22 3.02
N HIS A 140 50.51 -14.63 3.64
CA HIS A 140 51.86 -14.16 3.35
C HIS A 140 52.59 -15.16 2.46
#